data_AF-F9WIH2-F1
#
_entry.id   AF-F9WIH2-F1
#
_cell.length_a   1.000
_cell.length_b   1.000
_cell.length_c   1.000
_cell.angle_alpha   90.00
_cell.angle_beta   90.00
_cell.angle_gamma   90.00
#
_symmetry.space_group_name_H-M   'P 1'
#
loop_
_entity.id
_entity.type
_entity.pdbx_description
1 polymer ?
#
loop_
_entity_poly.entity_id
_entity_poly.type
_entity_poly.pdbx_seq_one_letter_code
_entity_poly.pdbx_strand_id
1 'polypeptide(L)'
;MAVWEEQGLMGEVSLLERLDAFFGEGANTEAIGNFFSEEYELVQRLDYSNDSAEALELYALFRRYNALVSKILDAFSSREAAAGKPVTLEELAAAVMEEYRQPQDFCRYLCTGYIAGSLDFDSFKQLAADVVSMTTYPVGDEIDEHDDASGSDSSEEDDENGEEGDDA
;
A
#
# COMPACT_ATOMS: atom_id res chain seq x y z
N MET A 1 51.59 -26.83 -12.06
CA MET A 1 50.52 -27.52 -11.29
C MET A 1 50.35 -26.74 -9.99
N ALA A 2 49.26 -26.06 -9.67
CA ALA A 2 47.92 -25.88 -10.24
C ALA A 2 47.62 -24.36 -10.18
N VAL A 3 47.16 -23.69 -11.25
CA VAL A 3 45.74 -23.58 -11.68
C VAL A 3 44.80 -23.56 -10.47
N TRP A 4 44.73 -22.42 -9.81
CA TRP A 4 43.54 -22.05 -9.04
C TRP A 4 42.69 -21.23 -9.99
N GLU A 5 41.70 -21.90 -10.57
CA GLU A 5 40.61 -21.29 -11.31
C GLU A 5 39.90 -20.29 -10.40
N GLU A 6 40.17 -19.02 -10.65
CA GLU A 6 39.34 -17.86 -10.26
C GLU A 6 38.07 -17.85 -11.13
N GLN A 7 37.36 -18.98 -11.21
CA GLN A 7 36.09 -19.10 -11.92
C GLN A 7 34.94 -19.09 -10.92
N GLY A 8 34.07 -18.07 -11.01
CA GLY A 8 32.63 -18.28 -10.89
C GLY A 8 31.89 -17.79 -9.63
N LEU A 9 32.39 -16.79 -8.89
CA LEU A 9 31.66 -16.22 -7.74
C LEU A 9 30.99 -14.86 -8.01
N MET A 10 30.77 -14.52 -9.29
CA MET A 10 29.62 -13.70 -9.68
C MET A 10 28.56 -14.69 -10.19
N GLY A 11 27.81 -15.28 -9.25
CA GLY A 11 26.66 -16.09 -9.61
C GLY A 11 25.75 -15.28 -10.52
N GLU A 12 25.23 -15.89 -11.58
CA GLU A 12 24.25 -15.24 -12.44
C GLU A 12 23.13 -14.68 -11.55
N VAL A 13 22.95 -13.36 -11.58
CA VAL A 13 21.86 -12.70 -10.88
C VAL A 13 20.57 -13.30 -11.43
N SER A 14 19.80 -13.93 -10.54
CA SER A 14 18.59 -14.65 -10.91
C SER A 14 17.60 -13.71 -11.60
N LEU A 15 16.69 -14.26 -12.42
CA LEU A 15 15.66 -13.46 -13.08
C LEU A 15 14.86 -12.63 -12.06
N LEU A 16 14.56 -13.22 -10.91
CA LEU A 16 13.78 -12.58 -9.87
C LEU A 16 14.54 -11.46 -9.15
N GLU A 17 15.84 -11.63 -8.90
CA GLU A 17 16.70 -10.55 -8.37
C GLU A 17 16.81 -9.37 -9.34
N ARG A 18 16.89 -9.64 -10.66
CA ARG A 18 16.91 -8.57 -11.67
C ARG A 18 15.57 -7.86 -11.77
N LEU A 19 14.47 -8.61 -11.68
CA LEU A 19 13.12 -8.05 -11.65
C LEU A 19 12.91 -7.20 -10.40
N ASP A 20 13.31 -7.70 -9.24
CA ASP A 20 13.23 -6.98 -7.97
C ASP A 20 14.04 -5.69 -7.99
N ALA A 21 15.29 -5.75 -8.48
CA ALA A 21 16.11 -4.57 -8.66
C ALA A 21 15.46 -3.55 -9.61
N PHE A 22 14.79 -4.00 -10.67
CA PHE A 22 14.06 -3.12 -11.58
C PHE A 22 12.86 -2.46 -10.91
N PHE A 23 12.05 -3.21 -10.15
CA PHE A 23 10.95 -2.63 -9.37
C PHE A 23 11.45 -1.64 -8.30
N GLY A 24 12.62 -1.91 -7.71
CA GLY A 24 13.30 -1.04 -6.75
C GLY A 24 13.96 0.19 -7.37
N GLU A 25 13.96 0.36 -8.70
CA GLU A 25 14.39 1.61 -9.32
C GLU A 25 13.43 2.73 -8.92
N GLY A 26 13.98 3.89 -8.55
CA GLY A 26 13.21 5.01 -7.99
C GLY A 26 11.97 5.37 -8.82
N ALA A 27 12.09 5.38 -10.16
CA ALA A 27 10.97 5.68 -11.04
C ALA A 27 9.80 4.67 -10.92
N ASN A 28 10.08 3.39 -10.70
CA ASN A 28 9.06 2.34 -10.60
C ASN A 28 8.44 2.29 -9.20
N THR A 29 9.27 2.40 -8.16
CA THR A 29 8.79 2.49 -6.77
C THR A 29 7.98 3.77 -6.54
N GLU A 30 8.43 4.91 -7.07
CA GLU A 30 7.69 6.18 -7.02
C GLU A 30 6.37 6.09 -7.79
N ALA A 31 6.32 5.44 -8.96
CA ALA A 31 5.08 5.27 -9.70
C ALA A 31 4.02 4.50 -8.89
N ILE A 32 4.44 3.46 -8.16
CA ILE A 32 3.56 2.69 -7.27
C ILE A 32 3.17 3.53 -6.04
N GLY A 33 4.11 4.24 -5.42
CA GLY A 33 3.84 5.09 -4.27
C GLY A 33 2.87 6.25 -4.60
N ASN A 34 3.08 6.90 -5.75
CA ASN A 34 2.20 7.96 -6.24
C ASN A 34 0.79 7.43 -6.52
N PHE A 35 0.67 6.24 -7.09
CA PHE A 35 -0.63 5.60 -7.30
C PHE A 35 -1.42 5.45 -5.99
N PHE A 36 -0.79 4.94 -4.92
CA PHE A 36 -1.49 4.82 -3.63
C PHE A 36 -1.74 6.16 -2.94
N SER A 37 -0.88 7.15 -3.17
CA SER A 37 -1.03 8.50 -2.60
C SER A 37 -2.18 9.28 -3.26
N GLU A 38 -2.31 9.20 -4.59
CA GLU A 38 -3.39 9.84 -5.35
C GLU A 38 -4.76 9.23 -5.02
N GLU A 39 -4.77 7.94 -4.69
CA GLU A 39 -5.98 7.15 -4.47
C GLU A 39 -6.24 6.87 -2.98
N TYR A 40 -5.55 7.59 -2.10
CA TYR A 40 -5.55 7.38 -0.65
C TYR A 40 -6.96 7.37 -0.05
N GLU A 41 -7.81 8.31 -0.44
CA GLU A 41 -9.22 8.40 0.00
C GLU A 41 -10.07 7.16 -0.34
N LEU A 42 -9.75 6.48 -1.45
CA LEU A 42 -10.40 5.23 -1.84
C LEU A 42 -9.80 4.05 -1.09
N VAL A 43 -8.47 4.05 -0.97
CA VAL A 43 -7.70 3.01 -0.30
C VAL A 43 -8.01 2.94 1.21
N GLN A 44 -8.21 4.06 1.89
CA GLN A 44 -8.61 4.06 3.31
C GLN A 44 -10.00 3.45 3.57
N ARG A 45 -10.85 3.36 2.54
CA ARG A 45 -12.22 2.84 2.63
C ARG A 45 -12.30 1.33 2.29
N LEU A 46 -11.20 0.60 2.39
CA LEU A 46 -11.11 -0.81 1.99
C LEU A 46 -11.96 -1.79 2.81
N ASP A 47 -12.40 -1.41 4.01
CA ASP A 47 -13.18 -2.28 4.92
C ASP A 47 -14.71 -2.26 4.67
N TYR A 48 -15.22 -1.51 3.68
CA TYR A 48 -16.65 -1.46 3.40
C TYR A 48 -17.16 -2.71 2.64
N SER A 49 -18.41 -3.09 2.89
CA SER A 49 -19.01 -4.32 2.33
C SER A 49 -19.05 -4.31 0.79
N ASN A 50 -18.82 -5.49 0.19
CA ASN A 50 -18.76 -5.71 -1.25
C ASN A 50 -20.06 -5.44 -2.04
N ASP A 51 -21.20 -5.18 -1.37
CA ASP A 51 -22.52 -4.92 -1.99
C ASP A 51 -22.83 -3.42 -2.19
N SER A 52 -21.78 -2.60 -2.26
CA SER A 52 -21.87 -1.14 -2.27
C SER A 52 -21.29 -0.53 -3.56
N ALA A 53 -21.65 0.71 -3.90
CA ALA A 53 -21.10 1.39 -5.08
C ALA A 53 -19.57 1.57 -4.96
N GLU A 54 -19.10 1.67 -3.73
CA GLU A 54 -17.72 1.74 -3.31
C GLU A 54 -16.92 0.49 -3.70
N ALA A 55 -17.56 -0.69 -3.72
CA ALA A 55 -16.93 -1.92 -4.20
C ALA A 55 -16.58 -1.85 -5.70
N LEU A 56 -17.39 -1.15 -6.51
CA LEU A 56 -17.08 -0.92 -7.92
C LEU A 56 -15.92 0.07 -8.10
N GLU A 57 -15.84 1.09 -7.25
CA GLU A 57 -14.73 2.04 -7.24
C GLU A 57 -13.42 1.35 -6.85
N LEU A 58 -13.45 0.48 -5.83
CA LEU A 58 -12.30 -0.33 -5.40
C LEU A 58 -11.88 -1.33 -6.49
N TYR A 59 -12.82 -1.95 -7.19
CA TYR A 59 -12.49 -2.81 -8.31
C TYR A 59 -11.90 -2.03 -9.49
N ALA A 60 -12.42 -0.83 -9.77
CA ALA A 60 -11.84 0.05 -10.79
C ALA A 60 -10.41 0.48 -10.41
N LEU A 61 -10.17 0.74 -9.13
CA LEU A 61 -8.83 1.01 -8.59
C LEU A 61 -7.90 -0.19 -8.78
N PHE A 62 -8.33 -1.39 -8.39
CA PHE A 62 -7.57 -2.63 -8.61
C PHE A 62 -7.21 -2.84 -10.08
N ARG A 63 -8.14 -2.58 -11.01
CA ARG A 63 -7.86 -2.66 -12.46
C ARG A 63 -6.80 -1.66 -12.91
N ARG A 64 -6.80 -0.43 -12.36
CA ARG A 64 -5.75 0.56 -12.65
C ARG A 64 -4.41 0.14 -12.09
N TYR A 65 -4.39 -0.44 -10.88
CA TYR A 65 -3.18 -1.01 -10.30
C TYR A 65 -2.61 -2.15 -11.16
N ASN A 66 -3.48 -3.07 -11.61
CA ASN A 66 -3.09 -4.14 -12.52
C ASN A 66 -2.46 -3.60 -13.83
N ALA A 67 -3.05 -2.55 -14.41
CA ALA A 67 -2.50 -1.91 -15.60
C ALA A 67 -1.13 -1.25 -15.35
N LEU A 68 -0.94 -0.63 -14.17
CA LEU A 68 0.34 -0.05 -13.77
C LEU A 68 1.43 -1.13 -13.65
N VAL A 69 1.16 -2.21 -12.93
CA VAL A 69 2.12 -3.31 -12.77
C VAL A 69 2.43 -3.97 -14.10
N SER A 70 1.42 -4.18 -14.95
CA SER A 70 1.62 -4.71 -16.31
C SER A 70 2.54 -3.83 -17.14
N LYS A 71 2.39 -2.50 -17.07
CA LYS A 71 3.27 -1.55 -17.76
C LYS A 71 4.72 -1.62 -17.27
N ILE A 72 4.93 -1.83 -15.96
CA ILE A 72 6.27 -2.01 -15.39
C ILE A 72 6.89 -3.32 -15.91
N LEU A 73 6.12 -4.42 -15.95
CA LEU A 73 6.57 -5.72 -16.49
C LEU A 73 6.90 -5.66 -17.99
N ASP A 74 6.11 -4.94 -18.78
CA ASP A 74 6.38 -4.71 -20.20
C ASP A 74 7.66 -3.90 -20.43
N ALA A 75 7.89 -2.88 -19.58
CA ALA A 75 9.10 -2.08 -19.61
C ALA A 75 10.34 -2.90 -19.23
N PHE A 76 10.24 -3.77 -18.22
CA PHE A 76 11.28 -4.71 -17.86
C PHE A 76 11.61 -5.66 -19.03
N SER A 77 10.60 -6.30 -19.61
CA SER A 77 10.77 -7.24 -20.72
C SER A 77 11.42 -6.56 -21.94
N SER A 78 11.03 -5.31 -22.22
CA SER A 78 11.61 -4.51 -23.30
C SER A 78 13.09 -4.18 -23.05
N ARG A 79 13.45 -3.84 -21.80
CA ARG A 79 14.85 -3.57 -21.40
C ARG A 79 15.72 -4.81 -21.48
N GLU A 80 15.20 -5.94 -21.04
CA GLU A 80 15.87 -7.24 -21.10
C GLU A 80 16.11 -7.70 -22.54
N ALA A 81 15.12 -7.52 -23.42
CA ALA A 81 15.27 -7.75 -24.85
C ALA A 81 16.36 -6.84 -25.47
N ALA A 82 16.39 -5.56 -25.10
CA ALA A 82 17.42 -4.63 -25.55
C ALA A 82 18.84 -4.98 -25.04
N ALA A 83 18.93 -5.60 -23.86
CA ALA A 83 20.17 -6.13 -23.29
C ALA A 83 20.60 -7.48 -23.88
N GLY A 84 19.86 -8.02 -24.85
CA GLY A 84 20.15 -9.30 -25.49
C GLY A 84 19.74 -10.53 -24.68
N LYS A 85 18.93 -10.35 -23.64
CA LYS A 85 18.39 -11.41 -22.78
C LYS A 85 16.86 -11.35 -22.77
N PRO A 86 16.18 -11.60 -23.91
CA PRO A 86 14.73 -11.52 -23.94
C PRO A 86 14.12 -12.46 -22.89
N VAL A 87 13.21 -11.93 -22.09
CA VAL A 87 12.47 -12.68 -21.07
C VAL A 87 11.01 -12.70 -21.48
N THR A 88 10.40 -13.88 -21.46
CA THR A 88 8.97 -14.08 -21.71
C THR A 88 8.16 -13.87 -20.44
N LEU A 89 6.87 -13.53 -20.59
CA LEU A 89 5.96 -13.42 -19.44
C LEU A 89 5.78 -14.77 -18.74
N GLU A 90 5.86 -15.87 -19.48
CA GLU A 90 5.79 -17.23 -18.93
C GLU A 90 6.99 -17.56 -18.04
N GLU A 91 8.20 -17.14 -18.42
CA GLU A 91 9.41 -17.29 -17.60
C GLU A 91 9.34 -16.44 -16.33
N LEU A 92 8.84 -15.20 -16.44
CA LEU A 92 8.59 -14.33 -15.30
C LEU A 92 7.56 -14.95 -14.34
N ALA A 93 6.45 -15.44 -14.87
CA ALA A 93 5.42 -16.10 -14.08
C ALA A 93 5.95 -17.35 -13.38
N ALA A 94 6.77 -18.16 -14.06
CA ALA A 94 7.40 -19.32 -13.46
C ALA A 94 8.31 -18.94 -12.28
N ALA A 95 9.17 -17.92 -12.45
CA ALA A 95 10.06 -17.45 -11.41
C ALA A 95 9.31 -16.87 -10.19
N VAL A 96 8.26 -16.08 -10.43
CA VAL A 96 7.41 -15.52 -9.36
C VAL A 96 6.65 -16.62 -8.63
N MET A 97 6.08 -17.59 -9.35
CA MET A 97 5.37 -18.72 -8.74
C MET A 97 6.29 -19.66 -7.96
N GLU A 98 7.54 -19.82 -8.37
CA GLU A 98 8.53 -20.61 -7.63
C GLU A 98 8.85 -19.97 -6.29
N GLU A 99 9.03 -18.65 -6.25
CA GLU A 99 9.20 -17.91 -5.00
C GLU A 99 7.96 -17.99 -4.12
N TYR A 100 6.76 -17.79 -4.70
CA TYR A 100 5.50 -17.82 -3.95
C TYR A 100 5.20 -19.18 -3.30
N ARG A 101 5.78 -20.28 -3.82
CA ARG A 101 5.63 -21.63 -3.24
C ARG A 101 6.55 -21.90 -2.07
N GLN A 102 7.51 -21.01 -1.78
CA GLN A 102 8.43 -21.25 -0.67
C GLN A 102 7.69 -21.19 0.67
N PRO A 103 8.06 -22.07 1.63
CA PRO A 103 7.37 -22.18 2.93
C PRO A 103 7.71 -21.03 3.90
N GLN A 104 8.29 -19.93 3.42
CA GLN A 104 8.59 -18.77 4.24
C GLN A 104 7.32 -17.93 4.38
N ASP A 105 7.03 -17.44 5.59
CA ASP A 105 5.85 -16.63 5.89
C ASP A 105 5.86 -15.23 5.21
N PHE A 106 6.89 -14.92 4.41
CA PHE A 106 7.03 -13.65 3.70
C PHE A 106 7.73 -13.84 2.34
N CYS A 107 7.37 -13.01 1.36
CA CYS A 107 8.06 -12.96 0.07
C CYS A 107 9.43 -12.30 0.23
N ARG A 108 10.50 -12.90 -0.31
CA ARG A 108 11.85 -12.33 -0.24
C ARG A 108 12.04 -11.08 -1.11
N TYR A 109 11.23 -10.94 -2.15
CA TYR A 109 11.34 -9.90 -3.16
C TYR A 109 10.09 -8.99 -3.14
N LEU A 110 10.32 -7.68 -3.21
CA LEU A 110 9.28 -6.64 -3.28
C LEU A 110 8.43 -6.81 -4.53
N CYS A 111 9.07 -7.16 -5.66
CA CYS A 111 8.35 -7.36 -6.92
C CYS A 111 7.26 -8.43 -6.80
N THR A 112 7.46 -9.47 -6.01
CA THR A 112 6.45 -10.52 -5.78
C THR A 112 5.21 -9.98 -5.09
N GLY A 113 5.35 -9.09 -4.11
CA GLY A 113 4.22 -8.45 -3.43
C GLY A 113 3.42 -7.55 -4.37
N TYR A 114 4.09 -6.73 -5.17
CA TYR A 114 3.43 -5.88 -6.16
C TYR A 114 2.72 -6.67 -7.26
N ILE A 115 3.34 -7.76 -7.73
CA ILE A 115 2.73 -8.64 -8.73
C ILE A 115 1.54 -9.39 -8.13
N ALA A 116 1.65 -9.93 -6.91
CA ALA A 116 0.53 -10.58 -6.22
C ALA A 116 -0.66 -9.63 -6.04
N GLY A 117 -0.42 -8.41 -5.57
CA GLY A 117 -1.46 -7.37 -5.47
C GLY A 117 -2.05 -6.93 -6.80
N SER A 118 -1.44 -7.26 -7.94
CA SER A 118 -2.00 -6.99 -9.26
C SER A 118 -2.89 -8.12 -9.78
N LEU A 119 -2.73 -9.34 -9.26
CA LEU A 119 -3.40 -10.55 -9.74
C LEU A 119 -4.54 -10.98 -8.83
N ASP A 120 -4.41 -10.75 -7.53
CA ASP A 120 -5.36 -11.17 -6.52
C ASP A 120 -5.88 -9.96 -5.75
N PHE A 121 -7.21 -9.89 -5.62
CA PHE A 121 -7.86 -8.74 -5.00
C PHE A 121 -7.63 -8.71 -3.49
N ASP A 122 -7.57 -9.85 -2.81
CA ASP A 122 -7.30 -9.87 -1.37
C ASP A 122 -5.87 -9.41 -1.06
N SER A 123 -4.90 -9.86 -1.87
CA SER A 123 -3.51 -9.39 -1.83
C SER A 123 -3.40 -7.88 -2.11
N PHE A 124 -4.22 -7.35 -3.03
CA PHE A 124 -4.29 -5.91 -3.28
C PHE A 124 -4.76 -5.14 -2.04
N LYS A 125 -5.84 -5.60 -1.40
CA LYS A 125 -6.38 -4.95 -0.19
C LYS A 125 -5.36 -4.97 0.94
N GLN A 126 -4.65 -6.09 1.12
CA GLN A 126 -3.59 -6.20 2.13
C GLN A 126 -2.46 -5.22 1.86
N LEU A 127 -1.95 -5.18 0.63
CA LEU A 127 -0.90 -4.22 0.23
C LEU A 127 -1.34 -2.76 0.47
N ALA A 128 -2.58 -2.45 0.11
CA ALA A 128 -3.12 -1.12 0.25
C ALA A 128 -3.32 -0.73 1.74
N ALA A 129 -3.75 -1.67 2.59
CA ALA A 129 -3.81 -1.50 4.04
C ALA A 129 -2.41 -1.30 4.65
N ASP A 130 -1.41 -2.06 4.19
CA ASP A 130 -0.02 -1.90 4.62
C ASP A 130 0.48 -0.48 4.30
N VAL A 131 0.23 0.01 3.08
CA VAL A 131 0.60 1.38 2.67
C VAL A 131 -0.09 2.43 3.55
N VAL A 132 -1.38 2.29 3.84
CA VAL A 132 -2.10 3.21 4.74
C VAL A 132 -1.48 3.19 6.13
N SER A 133 -1.20 2.01 6.69
CA SER A 133 -0.62 1.88 8.02
C SER A 133 0.76 2.52 8.14
N MET A 134 1.56 2.49 7.07
CA MET A 134 2.89 3.10 7.03
C MET A 134 2.86 4.62 6.80
N THR A 135 1.81 5.13 6.16
CA THR A 135 1.71 6.54 5.75
C THR A 135 0.81 7.37 6.67
N THR A 136 -0.07 6.72 7.45
CA THR A 136 -0.94 7.36 8.42
C THR A 136 -0.24 7.41 9.78
N TYR A 137 0.22 8.58 10.20
CA TYR A 137 0.60 8.77 11.60
C TYR A 137 -0.68 8.73 12.46
N PRO A 138 -0.74 7.96 13.56
CA PRO A 138 -1.83 8.09 14.51
C PRO A 138 -1.74 9.48 15.16
N VAL A 139 -2.47 10.44 14.61
CA VAL A 139 -2.68 11.74 15.24
C VAL A 139 -3.71 11.51 16.34
N GLY A 140 -3.27 11.08 17.54
CA GLY A 140 -4.20 10.82 18.63
C GLY A 140 -3.68 10.33 19.98
N ASP A 141 -2.41 9.90 20.11
CA ASP A 141 -1.93 9.31 21.38
C ASP A 141 -0.87 10.15 22.11
N GLU A 142 -0.74 11.43 21.77
CA GLU A 142 0.04 12.40 22.54
C GLU A 142 -0.80 13.68 22.74
N ILE A 143 -1.59 13.70 23.83
CA ILE A 143 -1.75 14.75 24.85
C ILE A 143 -2.88 14.25 25.77
N ASP A 144 -2.55 13.25 26.60
CA ASP A 144 -3.23 13.06 27.89
C ASP A 144 -2.57 14.05 28.86
N GLU A 145 -2.85 15.35 28.67
CA GLU A 145 -2.59 16.34 29.71
C GLU A 145 -3.77 16.25 30.69
N HIS A 146 -3.55 15.44 31.72
CA HIS A 146 -4.24 15.53 33.01
C HIS A 146 -4.38 17.00 33.43
N ASP A 147 -5.52 17.62 33.15
CA ASP A 147 -6.01 18.77 33.89
C ASP A 147 -7.21 18.32 34.74
N ASP A 148 -6.84 17.62 35.82
CA ASP A 148 -7.74 17.35 36.92
C ASP A 148 -7.80 18.58 37.85
N ALA A 149 -9.03 18.94 38.18
CA ALA A 149 -9.48 19.77 39.31
C ALA A 149 -9.35 21.30 39.25
N SER A 150 -10.50 21.96 39.07
CA SER A 150 -11.17 22.61 40.22
C SER A 150 -12.58 23.03 39.85
N GLY A 151 -13.57 22.40 40.49
CA GLY A 151 -14.97 22.75 40.33
C GLY A 151 -15.32 24.14 40.88
N SER A 152 -16.39 24.70 40.35
CA SER A 152 -17.45 25.29 41.18
C SER A 152 -18.75 25.17 40.41
N ASP A 153 -19.49 24.14 40.79
CA ASP A 153 -20.94 24.07 40.72
C ASP A 153 -21.57 25.32 41.37
N SER A 154 -22.59 25.89 40.73
CA SER A 154 -23.84 26.35 41.36
C SER A 154 -24.74 26.96 40.29
N SER A 155 -25.81 26.23 40.03
CA SER A 155 -26.99 26.63 39.26
C SER A 155 -27.96 27.36 40.19
N GLU A 156 -28.47 28.52 39.79
CA GLU A 156 -29.70 29.10 40.35
C GLU A 156 -30.52 29.74 39.22
N GLU A 157 -31.56 29.01 38.81
CA GLU A 157 -32.77 29.53 38.18
C GLU A 157 -33.63 30.16 39.30
N ASP A 158 -34.28 31.31 39.03
CA ASP A 158 -35.48 31.90 39.67
C ASP A 158 -35.48 33.41 39.30
N ASP A 159 -36.56 34.12 38.99
CA ASP A 159 -37.99 33.86 39.11
C ASP A 159 -38.76 34.88 38.24
N GLU A 160 -39.93 34.48 37.74
CA GLU A 160 -40.93 35.37 37.16
C GLU A 160 -41.52 36.28 38.24
N ASN A 161 -41.70 37.59 37.96
CA ASN A 161 -42.82 38.31 38.56
C ASN A 161 -43.27 39.49 37.68
N GLY A 162 -44.52 39.43 37.22
CA GLY A 162 -45.25 40.58 36.71
C GLY A 162 -45.98 41.25 37.86
N GLU A 163 -46.05 42.59 37.83
CA GLU A 163 -47.10 43.33 38.53
C GLU A 163 -47.66 44.44 37.64
N GLU A 164 -48.99 44.47 37.65
CA GLU A 164 -49.94 45.47 37.16
C GLU A 164 -49.56 46.88 37.69
N GLY A 165 -49.70 47.96 36.93
CA GLY A 165 -50.96 48.66 36.76
C GLY A 165 -51.23 49.60 37.95
N ASP A 166 -51.05 50.91 37.77
CA ASP A 166 -51.84 51.89 38.53
C ASP A 166 -52.07 53.18 37.72
N ASP A 167 -53.35 53.46 37.50
CA ASP A 167 -53.94 54.70 37.01
C ASP A 167 -54.14 55.64 38.21
N ALA A 168 -53.65 56.88 38.13
CA ALA A 168 -54.20 58.04 38.85
C ALA A 168 -53.78 59.36 38.19
#